data_AF-A0A8T7L3N7-F1
#
_entry.id   AF-A0A8T7L3N7-F1
#
_cell.length_a   1.000
_cell.length_b   1.000
_cell.length_c   1.000
_cell.angle_alpha   90.00
_cell.angle_beta   90.00
_cell.angle_gamma   90.00
#
_symmetry.space_group_name_H-M   'P 1'
#
loop_
_entity.id
_entity.type
_entity.pdbx_description
1 polymer ?
#
loop_
_entity_poly.entity_id
_entity_poly.type
_entity_poly.pdbx_seq_one_letter_code
_entity_poly.pdbx_strand_id
1 'polypeptide(L)'
;MSRRFTQNQAVRLAALLLLVLLLALPVLTYPLGRDQGEFATIGRGLLEGRVPYRDLWNPKPPAVFYVYAAAMALFGRSVVALRLLDLLIVPVISAALAWTGGRLANRRVGLWAALVFPVFYFTETFWTLTQNDGIALLPMTLAMACMVRS
;
A
#
# COMPACT_ATOMS: atom_id res chain seq x y z
N MET A 1 -7.33 19.03 25.42
CA MET A 1 -7.83 17.71 24.98
C MET A 1 -6.66 16.84 24.55
N SER A 2 -6.44 15.69 25.19
CA SER A 2 -5.28 14.84 24.92
C SER A 2 -5.33 14.29 23.49
N ARG A 3 -4.31 14.61 22.68
CA ARG A 3 -4.16 14.18 21.28
C ARG A 3 -3.71 12.71 21.13
N ARG A 4 -3.76 11.91 22.20
CA ARG A 4 -3.28 10.51 22.22
C ARG A 4 -4.44 9.54 22.13
N PHE A 5 -4.25 8.45 21.39
CA PHE A 5 -5.21 7.36 21.39
C PHE A 5 -5.24 6.66 22.76
N THR A 6 -6.40 6.59 23.41
CA THR A 6 -6.70 5.58 24.44
C THR A 6 -6.50 4.17 23.90
N GLN A 7 -5.99 3.29 24.75
CA GLN A 7 -5.71 1.87 24.45
C GLN A 7 -6.92 1.17 23.82
N ASN A 8 -8.12 1.37 24.38
CA ASN A 8 -9.34 0.71 23.88
C ASN A 8 -9.66 1.04 22.42
N GLN A 9 -9.43 2.27 21.95
CA GLN A 9 -9.74 2.58 20.53
C GLN A 9 -8.58 2.19 19.60
N ALA A 10 -7.35 2.10 20.11
CA ALA A 10 -6.25 1.51 19.34
C ALA A 10 -6.50 0.02 19.09
N VAL A 11 -6.92 -0.73 20.12
CA VAL A 11 -7.30 -2.14 20.00
C VAL A 11 -8.48 -2.33 19.05
N ARG A 12 -9.55 -1.52 19.19
CA ARG A 12 -10.70 -1.58 18.26
C ARG A 12 -10.30 -1.28 16.82
N LEU A 13 -9.46 -0.26 16.58
CA LEU A 13 -8.98 0.06 15.24
C LEU A 13 -8.16 -1.11 14.68
N ALA A 14 -7.24 -1.67 15.46
CA ALA A 14 -6.44 -2.80 15.04
C ALA A 14 -7.31 -4.02 14.69
N ALA A 15 -8.32 -4.33 15.50
CA ALA A 15 -9.26 -5.42 15.23
C ALA A 15 -10.09 -5.19 13.96
N LEU A 16 -10.56 -3.96 13.73
CA LEU A 16 -11.30 -3.61 12.51
C LEU A 16 -10.41 -3.64 11.27
N LEU A 17 -9.18 -3.15 11.35
CA LEU A 17 -8.21 -3.25 10.26
C LEU A 17 -7.87 -4.71 9.96
N LEU A 18 -7.68 -5.53 10.99
CA LEU A 18 -7.47 -6.96 10.81
C LEU A 18 -8.67 -7.61 10.11
N LEU A 19 -9.91 -7.28 10.49
CA LEU A 19 -11.10 -7.76 9.80
C LEU A 19 -11.11 -7.35 8.33
N VAL A 20 -10.80 -6.09 8.01
CA VAL A 20 -10.72 -5.62 6.62
C VAL A 20 -9.66 -6.39 5.83
N LEU A 21 -8.48 -6.63 6.42
CA LEU A 21 -7.42 -7.42 5.77
C LEU A 21 -7.82 -8.88 5.55
N LEU A 22 -8.51 -9.50 6.52
CA LEU A 22 -9.03 -10.86 6.39
C LEU A 22 -10.07 -10.96 5.26
N LEU A 23 -10.96 -9.97 5.17
CA LEU A 23 -11.94 -9.88 4.09
C LEU A 23 -11.29 -9.58 2.73
N ALA A 24 -10.13 -8.92 2.72
CA ALA A 24 -9.36 -8.60 1.51
C ALA A 24 -8.46 -9.75 1.03
N LEU A 25 -8.31 -10.85 1.77
CA LEU A 25 -7.48 -11.99 1.36
C LEU A 25 -7.76 -12.53 -0.06
N PRO A 26 -9.00 -12.55 -0.58
CA PRO A 26 -9.28 -12.98 -1.95
C PRO A 26 -8.52 -12.17 -3.04
N VAL A 27 -8.09 -10.94 -2.75
CA VAL A 27 -7.25 -10.12 -3.65
C VAL A 27 -5.96 -10.84 -4.06
N LEU A 28 -5.45 -11.75 -3.22
CA LEU A 28 -4.27 -12.55 -3.56
C LEU A 28 -4.47 -13.45 -4.79
N THR A 29 -5.72 -13.73 -5.16
CA THR A 29 -6.06 -14.52 -6.36
C THR A 29 -6.26 -13.67 -7.60
N TYR A 30 -6.24 -12.33 -7.48
CA TYR A 30 -6.50 -11.44 -8.61
C TYR A 30 -5.35 -11.47 -9.64
N PRO A 31 -5.66 -11.58 -10.94
CA PRO A 31 -4.66 -11.56 -11.99
C PRO A 31 -4.01 -10.17 -12.07
N LEU A 32 -2.82 -10.07 -12.65
CA LEU A 32 -2.22 -8.76 -12.94
C LEU A 32 -2.94 -8.09 -14.12
N GLY A 33 -3.16 -6.78 -14.02
CA GLY A 33 -3.54 -5.95 -15.17
C GLY A 33 -2.34 -5.68 -16.08
N ARG A 34 -2.57 -4.86 -17.11
CA ARG A 34 -1.55 -4.51 -18.11
C ARG A 34 -0.33 -3.84 -17.48
N ASP A 35 -0.53 -2.74 -16.77
CA ASP A 35 0.55 -1.96 -16.14
C ASP A 35 1.32 -2.81 -15.14
N GLN A 36 0.62 -3.57 -14.29
CA GLN A 36 1.26 -4.46 -13.32
C GLN A 36 2.07 -5.56 -13.98
N GLY A 37 1.63 -6.08 -15.13
CA GLY A 37 2.38 -7.04 -15.94
C GLY A 37 3.67 -6.45 -16.50
N GLU A 38 3.63 -5.21 -16.97
CA GLU A 38 4.82 -4.47 -17.41
C GLU A 38 5.79 -4.25 -16.23
N PHE A 39 5.28 -3.84 -15.06
CA PHE A 39 6.10 -3.65 -13.85
C PHE A 39 6.74 -4.95 -13.37
N ALA A 40 5.99 -6.05 -13.40
CA ALA A 40 6.50 -7.38 -13.05
C ALA A 40 7.56 -7.87 -14.03
N THR A 41 7.43 -7.57 -15.32
CA THR A 41 8.43 -7.89 -16.33
C THR A 41 9.73 -7.14 -16.07
N ILE A 42 9.65 -5.83 -15.78
CA ILE A 42 10.84 -5.02 -15.48
C ILE A 42 11.45 -5.41 -14.14
N GLY A 43 10.63 -5.62 -13.11
CA GLY A 43 11.07 -6.08 -11.80
C GLY A 43 11.78 -7.43 -11.85
N ARG A 44 11.33 -8.35 -12.70
CA ARG A 44 12.01 -9.63 -12.93
C ARG A 44 13.34 -9.43 -13.65
N GLY A 45 13.36 -8.59 -14.68
CA GLY A 45 14.57 -8.23 -15.39
C GLY A 45 15.65 -7.65 -14.48
N LEU A 46 15.27 -6.79 -13.52
CA LEU A 46 16.17 -6.27 -12.49
C LEU A 46 16.86 -7.38 -11.69
N LEU A 47 16.10 -8.42 -11.28
CA LEU A 47 16.65 -9.59 -10.58
C LEU A 47 17.54 -10.47 -11.48
N GLU A 48 17.49 -10.27 -12.79
CA GLU A 48 18.29 -10.95 -13.80
C GLU A 48 19.44 -10.09 -14.33
N GLY A 49 19.71 -8.94 -13.70
CA GLY A 49 20.82 -8.05 -14.05
C GLY A 49 20.54 -7.07 -15.19
N ARG A 50 19.27 -6.96 -15.66
CA ARG A 50 18.88 -5.96 -16.65
C ARG A 50 18.70 -4.59 -16.02
N VAL A 51 18.95 -3.55 -16.81
CA VAL A 51 18.90 -2.15 -16.39
C VAL A 51 17.62 -1.49 -16.97
N PRO A 52 16.72 -0.96 -16.12
CA PRO A 52 15.55 -0.20 -16.58
C PRO A 52 15.96 0.98 -17.46
N TYR A 53 15.13 1.25 -18.47
CA TYR A 53 15.32 2.27 -19.52
C TYR A 53 16.48 2.06 -20.48
N ARG A 54 17.34 1.06 -20.24
CA ARG A 54 18.36 0.62 -21.21
C ARG A 54 17.93 -0.67 -21.90
N ASP A 55 17.59 -1.68 -21.11
CA ASP A 55 17.28 -3.03 -21.60
C ASP A 55 15.76 -3.30 -21.62
N LEU A 56 15.01 -2.57 -20.80
CA LEU A 56 13.56 -2.69 -20.63
C LEU A 56 12.94 -1.30 -20.44
N TRP A 57 11.89 -0.99 -21.20
CA TRP A 57 11.31 0.36 -21.22
C TRP A 57 9.85 0.37 -20.76
N ASN A 58 9.49 1.38 -19.94
CA ASN A 58 8.12 1.73 -19.57
C ASN A 58 8.09 3.22 -19.16
N PRO A 59 7.03 4.00 -19.42
CA PRO A 59 7.02 5.44 -19.18
C PRO A 59 6.91 5.85 -17.69
N LYS A 60 6.61 4.93 -16.77
CA LYS A 60 6.49 5.22 -15.33
C LYS A 60 7.87 5.41 -14.69
N PRO A 61 7.99 6.15 -13.57
CA PRO A 61 9.25 6.28 -12.82
C PRO A 61 9.78 4.93 -12.29
N PRO A 62 11.11 4.79 -12.07
CA PRO A 62 11.71 3.48 -11.85
C PRO A 62 11.34 2.82 -10.52
N ALA A 63 10.94 3.62 -9.53
CA ALA A 63 10.71 3.16 -8.16
C ALA A 63 9.76 1.97 -8.08
N VAL A 64 8.69 1.95 -8.90
CA VAL A 64 7.72 0.84 -8.90
C VAL A 64 8.36 -0.48 -9.33
N PHE A 65 9.31 -0.46 -10.26
CA PHE A 65 10.00 -1.68 -10.72
C PHE A 65 10.88 -2.27 -9.62
N TYR A 66 11.54 -1.42 -8.83
CA TYR A 66 12.34 -1.86 -7.68
C TYR A 66 11.46 -2.41 -6.54
N VAL A 67 10.27 -1.83 -6.32
CA VAL A 67 9.29 -2.38 -5.37
C VAL A 67 8.84 -3.78 -5.82
N TYR A 68 8.54 -3.97 -7.09
CA TYR A 68 8.17 -5.27 -7.65
C TYR A 68 9.33 -6.28 -7.57
N ALA A 69 10.57 -5.85 -7.89
CA ALA A 69 11.76 -6.67 -7.76
C ALA A 69 11.98 -7.13 -6.30
N ALA A 70 11.86 -6.21 -5.34
CA ALA A 70 11.98 -6.50 -3.92
C ALA A 70 10.89 -7.47 -3.44
N ALA A 71 9.63 -7.27 -3.84
CA ALA A 71 8.55 -8.19 -3.52
C ALA A 71 8.82 -9.61 -4.05
N MET A 72 9.29 -9.72 -5.30
CA MET A 72 9.64 -11.02 -5.89
C MET A 72 10.86 -11.66 -5.25
N ALA A 73 11.84 -10.87 -4.80
CA ALA A 73 13.02 -11.38 -4.10
C ALA A 73 12.66 -11.92 -2.71
N LEU A 74 11.73 -11.27 -2.01
CA LEU A 74 11.34 -11.61 -0.63
C LEU A 74 10.28 -12.72 -0.56
N PHE A 75 9.29 -12.69 -1.45
CA PHE A 75 8.11 -13.58 -1.38
C PHE A 75 8.02 -14.56 -2.56
N GLY A 76 9.01 -14.56 -3.45
CA GLY A 76 9.08 -15.42 -4.63
C GLY A 76 8.49 -14.78 -5.89
N ARG A 77 8.81 -15.36 -7.06
CA ARG A 77 8.43 -14.83 -8.38
C ARG A 77 7.00 -15.22 -8.77
N SER A 78 5.99 -14.76 -8.03
CA SER A 78 4.57 -15.10 -8.26
C SER A 78 3.65 -13.86 -8.25
N VAL A 79 2.43 -14.01 -8.80
CA VAL A 79 1.41 -12.96 -8.71
C VAL A 79 1.01 -12.69 -7.26
N VAL A 80 0.90 -13.75 -6.45
CA VAL A 80 0.59 -13.66 -5.02
C VAL A 80 1.63 -12.79 -4.29
N ALA A 81 2.92 -12.98 -4.59
CA ALA A 81 4.00 -12.18 -4.01
C ALA A 81 3.84 -10.67 -4.26
N LEU A 82 3.33 -10.30 -5.44
CA LEU A 82 3.07 -8.91 -5.79
C LEU A 82 1.78 -8.41 -5.11
N ARG A 83 0.71 -9.21 -5.11
CA ARG A 83 -0.57 -8.86 -4.44
C ARG A 83 -0.43 -8.73 -2.92
N LEU A 84 0.54 -9.41 -2.31
CA LEU A 84 0.87 -9.25 -0.89
C LEU A 84 1.29 -7.80 -0.55
N LEU A 85 1.83 -7.03 -1.50
CA LEU A 85 2.21 -5.65 -1.26
C LEU A 85 1.04 -4.81 -0.74
N ASP A 86 -0.15 -4.97 -1.30
CA ASP A 86 -1.33 -4.21 -0.88
C ASP A 86 -1.69 -4.49 0.57
N LEU A 87 -1.66 -5.77 0.98
CA LEU A 87 -1.92 -6.18 2.36
C LEU A 87 -0.85 -5.66 3.35
N LEU A 88 0.37 -5.39 2.88
CA LEU A 88 1.46 -4.87 3.71
C LEU A 88 1.45 -3.34 3.81
N ILE A 89 1.19 -2.62 2.72
CA ILE A 89 1.28 -1.15 2.69
C ILE A 89 0.02 -0.48 3.24
N VAL A 90 -1.16 -1.06 2.99
CA VAL A 90 -2.45 -0.44 3.36
C VAL A 90 -2.58 -0.24 4.88
N PRO A 91 -2.17 -1.18 5.76
CA PRO A 91 -2.19 -0.93 7.21
C PRO A 91 -1.31 0.25 7.64
N VAL A 92 -0.15 0.42 7.00
CA VAL A 92 0.77 1.52 7.29
C VAL A 92 0.17 2.85 6.84
N ILE A 93 -0.45 2.88 5.66
CA ILE A 93 -1.19 4.05 5.16
C ILE A 93 -2.34 4.39 6.12
N SER A 94 -3.16 3.41 6.52
CA SER A 94 -4.24 3.61 7.49
C SER A 94 -3.74 4.17 8.83
N ALA A 95 -2.61 3.68 9.34
CA ALA A 95 -2.01 4.21 10.57
C ALA A 95 -1.54 5.67 10.40
N ALA A 96 -0.91 5.98 9.27
CA ALA A 96 -0.50 7.35 8.94
C ALA A 96 -1.71 8.29 8.83
N LEU A 97 -2.81 7.84 8.20
CA LEU A 97 -4.07 8.58 8.09
C LEU A 97 -4.76 8.79 9.46
N ALA A 98 -4.76 7.76 10.33
CA ALA A 98 -5.26 7.91 11.69
C ALA A 98 -4.52 9.00 12.46
N TRP A 99 -3.19 9.03 12.29
CA TRP A 99 -2.34 9.99 12.97
C TRP A 99 -2.51 11.40 12.40
N THR A 100 -2.46 11.57 11.07
CA THR A 100 -2.60 12.88 10.41
C THR A 100 -3.99 13.47 10.62
N GLY A 101 -5.06 12.71 10.37
CA GLY A 101 -6.44 13.16 10.59
C GLY A 101 -6.73 13.48 12.05
N GLY A 102 -6.12 12.71 12.97
CA GLY A 102 -6.18 12.96 14.40
C GLY A 102 -5.51 14.28 14.82
N ARG A 103 -4.45 14.69 14.12
CA ARG A 103 -3.72 15.95 14.35
C ARG A 103 -4.36 17.16 13.71
N LEU A 104 -4.83 17.03 12.47
CA LEU A 104 -5.39 18.13 11.68
C LEU A 104 -6.79 18.55 12.16
N ALA A 105 -7.59 17.59 12.63
CA ALA A 105 -8.94 17.86 13.09
C ALA A 105 -9.17 17.29 14.49
N ASN A 106 -9.50 16.00 14.57
CA ASN A 106 -9.73 15.32 15.83
C ASN A 106 -9.62 13.81 15.66
N ARG A 107 -9.60 13.11 16.79
CA ARG A 107 -9.44 11.66 16.83
C ARG A 107 -10.50 10.89 16.04
N ARG A 108 -11.76 11.36 16.01
CA ARG A 108 -12.83 10.66 15.27
C ARG A 108 -12.54 10.72 13.77
N VAL A 109 -12.09 11.87 13.27
CA VAL A 109 -11.69 12.03 11.85
C VAL A 109 -10.54 11.09 11.51
N GLY A 110 -9.50 11.02 12.34
CA GLY A 110 -8.41 10.07 12.14
C GLY A 110 -8.89 8.60 12.09
N LEU A 111 -9.74 8.19 13.03
CA LEU A 111 -10.30 6.83 13.04
C LEU A 111 -11.10 6.52 11.77
N TRP A 112 -11.97 7.45 11.35
CA TRP A 112 -12.75 7.28 10.13
C TRP A 112 -11.85 7.22 8.89
N ALA A 113 -10.85 8.09 8.77
CA ALA A 113 -9.91 8.07 7.65
C ALA A 113 -9.18 6.72 7.54
N ALA A 114 -8.71 6.18 8.67
CA ALA A 114 -8.01 4.91 8.73
C ALA A 114 -8.88 3.69 8.40
N LEU A 115 -10.20 3.78 8.61
CA LEU A 115 -11.15 2.70 8.34
C LEU A 115 -11.75 2.78 6.92
N VAL A 116 -12.11 3.98 6.48
CA VAL A 116 -12.74 4.20 5.16
C VAL A 116 -11.74 3.93 4.05
N PHE A 117 -10.50 4.41 4.17
CA PHE A 117 -9.46 4.22 3.16
C PHE A 117 -9.28 2.75 2.74
N PRO A 118 -8.97 1.79 3.64
CA PRO A 118 -8.70 0.41 3.25
C PRO A 118 -9.95 -0.29 2.72
N VAL A 119 -11.14 0.07 3.20
CA VAL A 119 -12.41 -0.47 2.66
C VAL A 119 -12.56 -0.10 1.19
N PHE A 120 -12.43 1.18 0.85
CA PHE A 120 -12.52 1.61 -0.55
C PHE A 120 -11.37 1.05 -1.39
N TYR A 121 -10.15 1.07 -0.87
CA TYR A 121 -8.99 0.55 -1.56
C TYR A 121 -9.16 -0.92 -1.96
N PHE A 122 -9.66 -1.78 -1.07
CA PHE A 122 -9.84 -3.22 -1.37
C PHE A 122 -11.15 -3.56 -2.10
N THR A 123 -12.10 -2.63 -2.23
CA THR A 123 -13.27 -2.82 -3.11
C THR A 123 -12.96 -2.59 -4.59
N GLU A 124 -11.79 -2.04 -4.87
CA GLU A 124 -11.30 -1.85 -6.22
C GLU A 124 -11.01 -3.19 -6.93
N THR A 125 -10.94 -3.13 -8.26
CA THR A 125 -10.69 -4.31 -9.08
C THR A 125 -9.19 -4.58 -9.26
N PHE A 126 -8.86 -5.72 -9.87
CA PHE A 126 -7.48 -6.10 -10.17
C PHE A 126 -6.72 -5.09 -11.03
N TRP A 127 -7.42 -4.21 -11.74
CA TRP A 127 -6.85 -3.16 -12.58
C TRP A 127 -6.11 -2.10 -11.78
N THR A 128 -6.53 -1.79 -10.56
CA THR A 128 -6.03 -0.64 -9.78
C THR A 128 -5.23 -1.06 -8.55
N LEU A 129 -5.48 -2.27 -8.04
CA LEU A 129 -4.70 -2.86 -6.96
C LEU A 129 -3.25 -3.11 -7.39
N THR A 130 -2.31 -2.96 -6.45
CA THR A 130 -0.86 -3.07 -6.66
C THR A 130 -0.32 -2.17 -7.78
N GLN A 131 -1.06 -1.12 -8.15
CA GLN A 131 -0.63 -0.16 -9.16
C GLN A 131 0.35 0.86 -8.57
N ASN A 132 1.11 1.54 -9.45
CA ASN A 132 2.08 2.56 -9.04
C ASN A 132 1.44 3.67 -8.19
N ASP A 133 0.19 4.05 -8.47
CA ASP A 133 -0.51 5.12 -7.76
C ASP A 133 -0.86 4.68 -6.32
N GLY A 134 -1.34 3.44 -6.15
CA GLY A 134 -1.60 2.85 -4.83
C GLY A 134 -0.33 2.69 -3.99
N ILE A 135 0.76 2.25 -4.61
CA ILE A 135 2.06 2.13 -3.95
C ILE A 135 2.60 3.51 -3.53
N ALA A 136 2.39 4.54 -4.36
CA ALA A 136 2.83 5.91 -4.07
C ALA A 136 2.11 6.54 -2.86
N LEU A 137 0.92 6.07 -2.49
CA LEU A 137 0.20 6.55 -1.31
C LEU A 137 1.00 6.36 -0.01
N LEU A 138 1.83 5.33 0.08
CA LEU A 138 2.64 5.08 1.27
C LEU A 138 3.62 6.23 1.55
N PRO A 139 4.59 6.56 0.66
CA PRO A 139 5.48 7.69 0.91
C PRO A 139 4.74 9.02 0.99
N MET A 140 3.65 9.22 0.24
CA MET A 140 2.86 10.47 0.31
C MET A 140 2.21 10.68 1.68
N THR A 141 1.57 9.65 2.23
CA THR A 141 0.90 9.75 3.54
C THR A 141 1.90 9.84 4.69
N LEU A 142 3.06 9.18 4.58
CA LEU A 142 4.16 9.34 5.53
C LEU A 142 4.78 10.74 5.47
N ALA A 143 4.98 11.31 4.28
CA ALA A 143 5.45 12.68 4.12
C ALA A 143 4.46 13.69 4.76
N MET A 144 3.16 13.50 4.54
CA MET A 144 2.12 14.28 5.21
C MET A 144 2.18 14.14 6.73
N ALA A 145 2.44 12.92 7.23
CA ALA A 145 2.63 12.70 8.65
C ALA A 145 3.84 13.45 9.22
N CYS A 146 4.97 13.47 8.51
CA CYS A 146 6.13 14.26 8.90
C CYS A 146 5.84 15.77 8.90
N MET A 147 5.12 16.28 7.90
CA MET A 147 4.78 17.70 7.78
C MET A 147 3.86 18.19 8.91
N VAL A 148 2.94 17.35 9.39
CA VAL A 148 2.01 17.71 10.48
C VAL A 148 2.63 17.43 11.88
N ARG A 149 3.85 16.90 11.90
CA ARG A 149 4.56 16.59 13.16
C ARG A 149 5.20 17.83 13.77
N SER A 150 5.72 18.72 12.92
CA SER A 150 6.22 20.06 13.27
C SER A 150 5.09 20.96 13.76
#